data_AF-A0A0H2XUK3-F1
#
_entry.id   AF-A0A0H2XUK3-F1
#
_cell.length_a   1.000
_cell.length_b   1.000
_cell.length_c   1.000
_cell.angle_alpha   90.00
_cell.angle_beta   90.00
_cell.angle_gamma   90.00
#
_symmetry.space_group_name_H-M   'P 1'
#
loop_
_entity.id
_entity.type
_entity.pdbx_description
1 polymer ?
#
loop_
_entity_poly.entity_id
_entity_poly.type
_entity_poly.pdbx_seq_one_letter_code
_entity_poly.pdbx_strand_id
1 'polypeptide(L)'
;MKILRRIACFGLLVILVAAGWFAYTALRPSGPEPVSPFAGVPADLPAGVARGAYLARAADCVACHTAPGGTPYAGGRAFDLPFGKIYSTNLTPDKETGIGDWTDDAFVRAVRQGVGRAGHLYPAMPYTSYTAMSREDVLDIKTYLLSLAPVRQAAPLNTLAFPFNQRWGMAFWNAIFFHEQRFRPDPAKSVEWNRGAYLAGPLGHCGECHTPRNAGFAMQSRAYLSGADIDGWKAYNTTQDDLYGIGAWRDEQIAGYLSTGHARGRSSAAGPMAEVVEHSLQHLTSNDIGALVAYLRGITPVKGGGAGPVELAPAAARASNPVLPGESARDENGRGRRLFAADCAGCHQWNGAGRQSPYADLVGSRAVNDPSGTALMQVLLHGTNVQINGQTHMMPSFGSVYSDADVAAVSNYVIAHFGDKKGTVTVQQVHGKRRD
;
A
#
# COMPACT_ATOMS: atom_id res chain seq x y z
N MET A 1 -48.88 -29.48 22.53
CA MET A 1 -48.81 -28.01 22.30
C MET A 1 -47.40 -27.48 22.03
N LYS A 2 -46.36 -27.79 22.83
CA LYS A 2 -44.99 -27.28 22.61
C LYS A 2 -44.34 -27.71 21.27
N ILE A 3 -44.62 -28.93 20.80
CA ILE A 3 -44.08 -29.46 19.53
C ILE A 3 -44.71 -28.78 18.31
N LEU A 4 -46.05 -28.64 18.27
CA LEU A 4 -46.74 -27.89 17.21
C LEU A 4 -46.25 -26.44 17.11
N ARG A 5 -46.00 -25.78 18.24
CA ARG A 5 -45.50 -24.40 18.27
C ARG A 5 -44.06 -24.28 17.74
N ARG A 6 -43.21 -25.29 17.98
CA ARG A 6 -41.85 -25.36 17.40
C ARG A 6 -41.87 -25.63 15.89
N ILE A 7 -42.76 -26.51 15.43
CA ILE A 7 -42.94 -26.79 13.99
C ILE A 7 -43.47 -25.53 13.28
N ALA A 8 -44.43 -24.83 13.87
CA ALA A 8 -44.95 -23.57 13.33
C ALA A 8 -43.87 -22.47 13.29
N CYS A 9 -43.06 -22.31 14.34
CA CYS A 9 -41.93 -21.36 14.33
C CYS A 9 -40.87 -21.71 13.28
N PHE A 10 -40.57 -22.99 13.10
CA PHE A 10 -39.62 -23.45 12.07
C PHE A 10 -40.17 -23.21 10.66
N GLY A 11 -41.45 -23.53 10.42
CA GLY A 11 -42.12 -23.24 9.15
C GLY A 11 -42.14 -21.74 8.83
N LEU A 12 -42.42 -20.89 9.81
CA LEU A 12 -42.37 -19.44 9.66
C LEU A 12 -40.94 -18.95 9.32
N LEU A 13 -39.91 -19.48 9.99
CA LEU A 13 -38.52 -19.15 9.70
C LEU A 13 -38.14 -19.53 8.25
N VAL A 14 -38.51 -20.72 7.81
CA VAL A 14 -38.26 -21.18 6.43
C VAL A 14 -38.96 -20.28 5.42
N ILE A 15 -40.22 -19.89 5.67
CA ILE A 15 -40.96 -18.97 4.80
C ILE A 15 -40.30 -17.60 4.77
N LEU A 16 -39.85 -17.06 5.91
CA LEU A 16 -39.17 -15.77 5.97
C LEU A 16 -37.81 -15.80 5.26
N VAL A 17 -37.05 -16.88 5.39
CA VAL A 17 -35.79 -17.08 4.67
C VAL A 17 -36.03 -17.21 3.17
N ALA A 18 -37.04 -17.98 2.75
CA ALA A 18 -37.40 -18.14 1.34
C ALA A 18 -37.93 -16.84 0.72
N ALA A 19 -38.75 -16.08 1.45
CA ALA A 19 -39.24 -14.77 1.03
C ALA A 19 -38.12 -13.74 0.96
N GLY A 20 -37.20 -13.75 1.93
CA GLY A 20 -35.99 -12.92 1.92
C GLY A 20 -35.06 -13.25 0.75
N TRP A 21 -34.85 -14.55 0.47
CA TRP A 21 -34.10 -15.01 -0.70
C TRP A 21 -34.77 -14.60 -2.01
N PHE A 22 -36.08 -14.80 -2.13
CA PHE A 22 -36.84 -14.40 -3.31
C PHE A 22 -36.77 -12.88 -3.52
N ALA A 23 -37.03 -12.09 -2.49
CA ALA A 23 -36.91 -10.63 -2.53
C ALA A 23 -35.49 -10.20 -2.91
N TYR A 24 -34.44 -10.82 -2.35
CA TYR A 24 -33.05 -10.58 -2.75
C TYR A 24 -32.81 -10.89 -4.23
N THR A 25 -33.31 -12.02 -4.74
CA THR A 25 -33.12 -12.41 -6.15
C THR A 25 -33.97 -11.61 -7.14
N ALA A 26 -35.10 -11.05 -6.70
CA ALA A 26 -35.99 -10.24 -7.51
C ALA A 26 -35.63 -8.75 -7.49
N LEU A 27 -35.10 -8.26 -6.36
CA LEU A 27 -34.69 -6.87 -6.16
C LEU A 27 -33.20 -6.63 -6.46
N ARG A 28 -32.39 -7.69 -6.63
CA ARG A 28 -31.04 -7.54 -7.15
C ARG A 28 -31.12 -6.84 -8.50
N PRO A 29 -30.35 -5.78 -8.74
CA PRO A 29 -30.28 -5.13 -10.04
C PRO A 29 -30.00 -6.20 -11.10
N SER A 30 -30.95 -6.40 -12.01
CA SER A 30 -30.81 -7.29 -13.16
C SER A 30 -30.77 -6.41 -14.41
N GLY A 31 -29.61 -6.42 -15.05
CA GLY A 31 -29.27 -5.59 -16.20
C GLY A 31 -27.77 -5.67 -16.47
N PRO A 32 -27.31 -5.26 -17.66
CA PRO A 32 -25.87 -5.09 -17.91
C PRO A 32 -25.29 -4.18 -16.83
N GLU A 33 -24.19 -4.57 -16.21
CA GLU A 33 -23.50 -3.62 -15.32
C GLU A 33 -23.08 -2.40 -16.13
N PRO A 34 -23.20 -1.18 -15.57
CA PRO A 34 -22.69 0.01 -16.21
C PRO A 34 -21.20 -0.18 -16.50
N VAL A 35 -20.82 -0.01 -17.77
CA VAL A 35 -19.42 0.03 -18.17
C VAL A 35 -18.80 1.25 -17.52
N SER A 36 -17.66 1.08 -16.84
CA SER A 36 -16.96 2.25 -16.30
C SER A 36 -16.47 3.09 -17.48
N PRO A 37 -16.80 4.38 -17.56
CA PRO A 37 -16.28 5.24 -18.64
C PRO A 37 -14.76 5.43 -18.53
N PHE A 38 -14.17 5.06 -17.38
CA PHE A 38 -12.74 5.04 -17.17
C PHE A 38 -12.29 3.64 -16.80
N ALA A 39 -11.47 3.07 -17.66
CA ALA A 39 -10.88 1.75 -17.44
C ALA A 39 -9.54 1.81 -16.71
N GLY A 40 -8.99 3.00 -16.45
CA GLY A 40 -7.64 3.14 -15.91
C GLY A 40 -6.55 2.55 -16.82
N VAL A 41 -6.81 2.41 -18.12
CA VAL A 41 -5.85 1.95 -19.15
C VAL A 41 -5.81 2.92 -20.32
N PRO A 42 -4.70 3.00 -21.07
CA PRO A 42 -4.61 3.78 -22.30
C PRO A 42 -5.74 3.44 -23.27
N ALA A 43 -6.33 4.45 -23.92
CA ALA A 43 -7.53 4.28 -24.76
C ALA A 43 -7.27 3.45 -26.03
N ASP A 44 -6.02 3.38 -26.46
CA ASP A 44 -5.51 2.62 -27.60
C ASP A 44 -5.19 1.16 -27.27
N LEU A 45 -5.22 0.76 -25.99
CA LEU A 45 -4.91 -0.60 -25.57
C LEU A 45 -6.15 -1.50 -25.73
N PRO A 46 -6.16 -2.46 -26.69
CA PRO A 46 -7.33 -3.30 -26.94
C PRO A 46 -7.59 -4.26 -25.77
N ALA A 47 -8.84 -4.68 -25.63
CA ALA A 47 -9.26 -5.70 -24.65
C ALA A 47 -8.48 -7.02 -24.79
N GLY A 48 -8.38 -7.77 -23.69
CA GLY A 48 -7.65 -9.03 -23.62
C GLY A 48 -6.32 -8.92 -22.88
N VAL A 49 -5.34 -9.76 -23.25
CA VAL A 49 -4.12 -10.02 -22.45
C VAL A 49 -3.28 -8.77 -22.18
N ALA A 50 -3.07 -7.91 -23.18
CA ALA A 50 -2.23 -6.71 -23.02
C ALA A 50 -2.86 -5.70 -22.03
N ARG A 51 -4.16 -5.46 -22.17
CA ARG A 51 -4.93 -4.63 -21.24
C ARG A 51 -5.01 -5.23 -19.85
N GLY A 52 -5.25 -6.54 -19.76
CA GLY A 52 -5.21 -7.27 -18.51
C GLY A 52 -3.88 -7.19 -17.78
N ALA A 53 -2.76 -7.25 -18.51
CA ALA A 53 -1.42 -7.10 -17.94
C ALA A 53 -1.21 -5.70 -17.35
N TYR A 54 -1.67 -4.66 -18.04
CA TYR A 54 -1.61 -3.28 -17.56
C TYR A 54 -2.44 -3.11 -16.28
N LEU A 55 -3.68 -3.59 -16.29
CA LEU A 55 -4.58 -3.52 -15.14
C LEU A 55 -4.05 -4.32 -13.94
N ALA A 56 -3.50 -5.52 -14.17
CA ALA A 56 -2.94 -6.34 -13.10
C ALA A 56 -1.71 -5.70 -12.44
N ARG A 57 -0.92 -4.95 -13.21
CA ARG A 57 0.18 -4.12 -12.67
C ARG A 57 -0.38 -2.92 -11.92
N ALA A 58 -1.28 -2.14 -12.53
CA ALA A 58 -1.90 -0.97 -11.89
C ALA A 58 -2.60 -1.33 -10.56
N ALA A 59 -3.22 -2.51 -10.51
CA ALA A 59 -3.87 -3.05 -9.33
C ALA A 59 -2.93 -3.73 -8.31
N ASP A 60 -1.62 -3.75 -8.60
CA ASP A 60 -0.54 -4.28 -7.77
C ASP A 60 -0.69 -5.77 -7.40
N CYS A 61 -1.30 -6.55 -8.31
CA CYS A 61 -1.58 -7.96 -8.04
C CYS A 61 -0.31 -8.78 -7.78
N VAL A 62 0.78 -8.47 -8.50
CA VAL A 62 2.04 -9.24 -8.42
C VAL A 62 2.78 -9.02 -7.12
N ALA A 63 2.76 -7.81 -6.54
CA ALA A 63 3.45 -7.51 -5.28
C ALA A 63 2.88 -8.34 -4.12
N CYS A 64 1.55 -8.51 -4.09
CA CYS A 64 0.87 -9.28 -3.07
C CYS A 64 0.88 -10.80 -3.34
N HIS A 65 0.70 -11.21 -4.59
CA HIS A 65 0.56 -12.61 -4.98
C HIS A 65 1.87 -13.29 -5.39
N THR A 66 3.00 -12.82 -4.86
CA THR A 66 4.32 -13.41 -5.10
C THR A 66 5.08 -13.48 -3.77
N ALA A 67 5.47 -14.69 -3.36
CA ALA A 67 6.36 -14.85 -2.20
C ALA A 67 7.76 -14.29 -2.50
N PRO A 68 8.53 -13.82 -1.51
CA PRO A 68 9.93 -13.44 -1.70
C PRO A 68 10.74 -14.57 -2.36
N GLY A 69 11.38 -14.29 -3.49
CA GLY A 69 12.11 -15.28 -4.30
C GLY A 69 11.24 -16.34 -5.00
N GLY A 70 9.92 -16.20 -4.94
CA GLY A 70 8.96 -17.11 -5.56
C GLY A 70 8.62 -16.75 -7.00
N THR A 71 7.85 -17.63 -7.65
CA THR A 71 7.35 -17.39 -9.01
C THR A 71 6.25 -16.31 -9.00
N PRO A 72 6.29 -15.32 -9.91
CA PRO A 72 5.26 -14.30 -10.01
C PRO A 72 3.83 -14.87 -10.05
N TYR A 73 2.93 -14.28 -9.27
CA TYR A 73 1.51 -14.66 -9.15
C TYR A 73 1.23 -16.03 -8.53
N ALA A 74 2.24 -16.80 -8.12
CA ALA A 74 2.05 -18.14 -7.53
C ALA A 74 1.59 -18.13 -6.06
N GLY A 75 1.43 -16.95 -5.46
CA GLY A 75 0.98 -16.78 -4.07
C GLY A 75 2.05 -17.12 -3.04
N GLY A 76 1.61 -17.31 -1.79
CA GLY A 76 2.45 -17.72 -0.67
C GLY A 76 3.16 -16.59 0.07
N ARG A 77 2.93 -15.32 -0.29
CA ARG A 77 3.44 -14.17 0.49
C ARG A 77 2.73 -14.13 1.84
N ALA A 78 3.50 -14.03 2.93
CA ALA A 78 2.96 -13.82 4.26
C ALA A 78 2.68 -12.32 4.48
N PHE A 79 1.55 -12.02 5.11
CA PHE A 79 1.28 -10.70 5.67
C PHE A 79 1.14 -10.83 7.17
N ASP A 80 1.99 -10.10 7.88
CA ASP A 80 2.03 -10.07 9.32
C ASP A 80 0.99 -9.12 9.88
N LEU A 81 0.11 -9.66 10.71
CA LEU A 81 -0.89 -8.90 11.46
C LEU A 81 -0.60 -9.07 12.96
N PRO A 82 -1.00 -8.12 13.81
CA PRO A 82 -0.82 -8.22 15.27
C PRO A 82 -1.44 -9.47 15.90
N PHE A 83 -2.32 -10.17 15.18
CA PHE A 83 -3.07 -11.34 15.62
C PHE A 83 -2.81 -12.59 14.75
N GLY A 84 -1.72 -12.62 13.98
CA GLY A 84 -1.27 -13.80 13.22
C GLY A 84 -0.98 -13.48 11.75
N LYS A 85 -0.70 -14.52 10.94
CA LYS A 85 -0.35 -14.35 9.52
C LYS A 85 -1.49 -14.76 8.60
N ILE A 86 -1.64 -14.04 7.50
CA ILE A 86 -2.41 -14.49 6.34
C ILE A 86 -1.47 -14.68 5.15
N TYR A 87 -1.87 -15.53 4.20
CA TYR A 87 -1.06 -15.82 3.02
C TYR A 87 -1.81 -15.50 1.74
N SER A 88 -1.11 -14.93 0.75
CA SER A 88 -1.68 -14.70 -0.58
C SER A 88 -1.94 -16.01 -1.32
N THR A 89 -3.00 -16.04 -2.12
CA THR A 89 -3.39 -17.19 -2.92
C THR A 89 -2.64 -17.25 -4.25
N ASN A 90 -2.59 -18.41 -4.87
CA ASN A 90 -2.06 -18.58 -6.22
C ASN A 90 -3.07 -18.07 -7.26
N LEU A 91 -2.62 -17.18 -8.15
CA LEU A 91 -3.41 -16.59 -9.24
C LEU A 91 -3.08 -17.15 -10.62
N THR A 92 -2.15 -18.11 -10.71
CA THR A 92 -1.79 -18.75 -11.99
C THR A 92 -2.92 -19.64 -12.51
N PRO A 93 -2.91 -20.04 -13.80
CA PRO A 93 -3.95 -20.89 -14.37
C PRO A 93 -3.93 -22.36 -13.89
N ASP A 94 -3.13 -22.70 -12.87
CA ASP A 94 -3.19 -24.02 -12.25
C ASP A 94 -4.61 -24.32 -11.75
N LYS A 95 -5.10 -25.52 -12.04
CA LYS A 95 -6.50 -25.90 -11.77
C LYS A 95 -6.75 -26.27 -10.33
N GLU A 96 -5.75 -26.83 -9.65
CA GLU A 96 -5.89 -27.36 -8.30
C GLU A 96 -5.66 -26.30 -7.23
N THR A 97 -4.64 -25.46 -7.44
CA THR A 97 -4.18 -24.48 -6.45
C THR A 97 -4.38 -23.03 -6.91
N GLY A 98 -4.52 -22.80 -8.22
CA GLY A 98 -4.67 -21.48 -8.83
C GLY A 98 -6.10 -21.12 -9.24
N ILE A 99 -6.22 -20.31 -10.29
CA ILE A 99 -7.51 -19.83 -10.82
C ILE A 99 -8.03 -20.59 -12.04
N GLY A 100 -7.38 -21.69 -12.46
CA GLY A 100 -7.67 -22.37 -13.73
C GLY A 100 -9.12 -22.81 -13.92
N ASP A 101 -9.79 -23.26 -12.85
CA ASP A 101 -11.19 -23.71 -12.89
C ASP A 101 -12.18 -22.65 -12.39
N TRP A 102 -11.77 -21.39 -12.27
CA TRP A 102 -12.68 -20.32 -11.83
C TRP A 102 -13.55 -19.85 -12.99
N THR A 103 -14.87 -19.80 -12.78
CA THR A 103 -15.76 -19.11 -13.71
C THR A 103 -15.54 -17.60 -13.65
N ASP A 104 -15.96 -16.89 -14.68
CA ASP A 104 -15.87 -15.42 -14.73
C ASP A 104 -16.59 -14.78 -13.54
N ASP A 105 -17.81 -15.25 -13.24
CA ASP A 105 -18.57 -14.77 -12.10
C ASP A 105 -17.90 -15.08 -10.77
N ALA A 106 -17.28 -16.26 -10.61
CA ALA A 106 -16.58 -16.60 -9.38
C ALA A 106 -15.39 -15.67 -9.15
N PHE A 107 -14.61 -15.39 -10.19
CA PHE A 107 -13.46 -14.50 -10.10
C PHE A 107 -13.88 -13.06 -9.81
N VAL A 108 -14.87 -12.55 -10.54
CA VAL A 108 -15.43 -11.20 -10.34
C VAL A 108 -15.97 -11.04 -8.91
N ARG A 109 -16.67 -12.05 -8.36
CA ARG A 109 -17.16 -12.01 -6.97
C ARG A 109 -16.02 -12.04 -5.95
N ALA A 110 -14.97 -12.82 -6.16
CA ALA A 110 -13.83 -12.80 -5.23
C ALA A 110 -13.14 -11.44 -5.23
N VAL A 111 -12.90 -10.86 -6.40
CA VAL A 111 -12.20 -9.58 -6.52
C VAL A 111 -13.03 -8.42 -5.95
N ARG A 112 -14.33 -8.36 -6.27
CA ARG A 112 -15.16 -7.18 -5.96
C ARG A 112 -16.00 -7.29 -4.70
N GLN A 113 -16.21 -8.50 -4.20
CA GLN A 113 -17.10 -8.77 -3.05
C GLN A 113 -16.39 -9.57 -1.95
N GLY A 114 -15.13 -9.96 -2.16
CA GLY A 114 -14.39 -10.75 -1.18
C GLY A 114 -15.01 -12.13 -0.95
N VAL A 115 -15.62 -12.75 -1.96
CA VAL A 115 -16.22 -14.09 -1.86
C VAL A 115 -15.38 -15.11 -2.63
N GLY A 116 -14.51 -15.83 -1.91
CA GLY A 116 -13.67 -16.89 -2.47
C GLY A 116 -14.32 -18.27 -2.41
N ARG A 117 -13.59 -19.31 -2.88
CA ARG A 117 -14.05 -20.71 -2.85
C ARG A 117 -14.32 -21.23 -1.43
N ALA A 118 -13.52 -20.80 -0.47
CA ALA A 118 -13.59 -21.20 0.94
C ALA A 118 -14.33 -20.16 1.82
N GLY A 119 -15.28 -19.42 1.24
CA GLY A 119 -16.05 -18.37 1.91
C GLY A 119 -15.44 -16.98 1.77
N HIS A 120 -15.81 -16.08 2.70
CA HIS A 120 -15.36 -14.69 2.65
C HIS A 120 -13.85 -14.55 2.83
N LEU A 121 -13.26 -13.63 2.07
CA LEU A 121 -11.88 -13.19 2.18
C LEU A 121 -11.74 -12.20 3.34
N TYR A 122 -10.53 -12.14 3.92
CA TYR A 122 -10.17 -11.05 4.82
C TYR A 122 -9.86 -9.80 3.98
N PRO A 123 -10.17 -8.58 4.48
CA PRO A 123 -10.04 -7.32 3.74
C PRO A 123 -8.59 -6.86 3.59
N ALA A 124 -7.63 -7.73 3.89
CA ALA A 124 -6.25 -7.58 3.45
C ALA A 124 -6.10 -7.80 1.93
N MET A 125 -6.97 -8.61 1.33
CA MET A 125 -7.25 -8.49 -0.09
C MET A 125 -8.21 -7.30 -0.23
N PRO A 126 -7.83 -6.20 -0.92
CA PRO A 126 -8.56 -4.93 -0.83
C PRO A 126 -9.83 -4.91 -1.69
N TYR A 127 -10.70 -5.93 -1.53
CA TYR A 127 -11.98 -6.02 -2.23
C TYR A 127 -12.93 -4.86 -1.90
N THR A 128 -12.74 -4.21 -0.76
CA THR A 128 -13.41 -2.95 -0.36
C THR A 128 -13.11 -1.80 -1.31
N SER A 129 -11.92 -1.79 -1.92
CA SER A 129 -11.51 -0.83 -2.95
C SER A 129 -11.83 -1.37 -4.35
N TYR A 130 -11.48 -2.63 -4.64
CA TYR A 130 -11.74 -3.27 -5.94
C TYR A 130 -13.22 -3.40 -6.30
N THR A 131 -14.14 -3.32 -5.34
CA THR A 131 -15.58 -3.36 -5.61
C THR A 131 -16.03 -2.37 -6.69
N ALA A 132 -15.34 -1.23 -6.74
CA ALA A 132 -15.60 -0.15 -7.68
C ALA A 132 -15.06 -0.40 -9.10
N MET A 133 -14.23 -1.42 -9.30
CA MET A 133 -13.76 -1.82 -10.63
C MET A 133 -14.93 -2.26 -11.52
N SER A 134 -14.81 -1.98 -12.82
CA SER A 134 -15.72 -2.54 -13.82
C SER A 134 -15.56 -4.05 -13.92
N ARG A 135 -16.63 -4.75 -14.32
CA ARG A 135 -16.53 -6.20 -14.57
C ARG A 135 -15.53 -6.50 -15.67
N GLU A 136 -15.54 -5.70 -16.73
CA GLU A 136 -14.68 -5.87 -17.91
C GLU A 136 -13.20 -5.79 -17.53
N ASP A 137 -12.79 -4.82 -16.73
CA ASP A 137 -11.40 -4.69 -16.28
C ASP A 137 -10.98 -5.91 -15.42
N VAL A 138 -11.87 -6.41 -14.57
CA VAL A 138 -11.61 -7.63 -13.78
C VAL A 138 -11.47 -8.86 -14.68
N LEU A 139 -12.24 -8.95 -15.77
CA LEU A 139 -12.14 -10.07 -16.73
C LEU A 139 -10.91 -9.95 -17.64
N ASP A 140 -10.49 -8.75 -18.01
CA ASP A 140 -9.23 -8.53 -18.70
C ASP A 140 -8.05 -8.96 -17.82
N ILE A 141 -8.04 -8.58 -16.53
CA ILE A 141 -7.04 -9.06 -15.56
C ILE A 141 -7.04 -10.59 -15.53
N LYS A 142 -8.21 -11.22 -15.40
CA LYS A 142 -8.33 -12.68 -15.41
C LYS A 142 -7.75 -13.28 -16.69
N THR A 143 -8.05 -12.70 -17.84
CA THR A 143 -7.58 -13.15 -19.16
C THR A 143 -6.05 -13.13 -19.22
N TYR A 144 -5.42 -12.06 -18.71
CA TYR A 144 -3.97 -12.01 -18.58
C TYR A 144 -3.44 -13.07 -17.61
N LEU A 145 -4.02 -13.21 -16.43
CA LEU A 145 -3.59 -14.22 -15.45
C LEU A 145 -3.68 -15.65 -16.01
N LEU A 146 -4.73 -15.96 -16.79
CA LEU A 146 -4.89 -17.25 -17.46
C LEU A 146 -3.91 -17.47 -18.63
N SER A 147 -3.23 -16.43 -19.11
CA SER A 147 -2.18 -16.55 -20.13
C SER A 147 -0.81 -16.92 -19.55
N LEU A 148 -0.65 -16.85 -18.23
CA LEU A 148 0.60 -17.16 -17.54
C LEU A 148 0.89 -18.67 -17.51
N ALA A 149 2.13 -19.04 -17.18
CA ALA A 149 2.45 -20.43 -16.92
C ALA A 149 1.73 -20.93 -15.64
N PRO A 150 1.11 -22.12 -15.65
CA PRO A 150 0.51 -22.69 -14.45
C PRO A 150 1.61 -23.08 -13.46
N VAL A 151 1.42 -22.72 -12.19
CA VAL A 151 2.31 -23.12 -11.09
C VAL A 151 1.47 -23.83 -10.05
N ARG A 152 1.80 -25.09 -9.74
CA ARG A 152 1.12 -25.83 -8.68
C ARG A 152 1.72 -25.45 -7.33
N GLN A 153 1.07 -24.54 -6.62
CA GLN A 153 1.51 -24.05 -5.32
C GLN A 153 0.31 -23.74 -4.42
N ALA A 154 0.09 -24.59 -3.41
CA ALA A 154 -0.92 -24.32 -2.40
C ALA A 154 -0.41 -23.24 -1.44
N ALA A 155 -1.23 -22.22 -1.19
CA ALA A 155 -0.93 -21.23 -0.18
C ALA A 155 -0.94 -21.89 1.23
N PRO A 156 0.00 -21.53 2.11
CA PRO A 156 -0.06 -21.96 3.50
C PRO A 156 -1.38 -21.54 4.17
N LEU A 157 -1.80 -22.30 5.19
CA LEU A 157 -2.98 -21.94 5.97
C LEU A 157 -2.71 -20.70 6.82
N ASN A 158 -3.70 -19.80 6.89
CA ASN A 158 -3.64 -18.64 7.78
C ASN A 158 -3.49 -19.09 9.24
N THR A 159 -2.68 -18.36 10.01
CA THR A 159 -2.36 -18.66 11.42
C THR A 159 -2.96 -17.63 12.37
N LEU A 160 -4.12 -17.07 12.01
CA LEU A 160 -4.81 -16.07 12.81
C LEU A 160 -5.21 -16.66 14.17
N ALA A 161 -5.05 -15.87 15.24
CA ALA A 161 -5.51 -16.21 16.57
C ALA A 161 -7.04 -16.09 16.67
N PHE A 162 -7.64 -16.79 17.62
CA PHE A 162 -9.03 -16.57 17.98
C PHE A 162 -9.22 -15.12 18.53
N PRO A 163 -10.29 -14.40 18.16
CA PRO A 163 -11.43 -14.83 17.32
C PRO A 163 -11.26 -14.60 15.81
N PHE A 164 -10.13 -14.04 15.36
CA PHE A 164 -9.92 -13.64 13.96
C PHE A 164 -9.83 -14.81 12.97
N ASN A 165 -9.52 -16.03 13.44
CA ASN A 165 -9.58 -17.25 12.62
C ASN A 165 -10.99 -17.68 12.20
N GLN A 166 -12.04 -17.07 12.76
CA GLN A 166 -13.43 -17.42 12.47
C GLN A 166 -13.92 -16.74 11.17
N ARG A 167 -13.72 -17.41 10.02
CA ARG A 167 -14.09 -16.86 8.69
C ARG A 167 -15.54 -16.40 8.56
N TRP A 168 -16.50 -17.04 9.24
CA TRP A 168 -17.90 -16.63 9.19
C TRP A 168 -18.13 -15.23 9.79
N GLY A 169 -17.25 -14.76 10.68
CA GLY A 169 -17.29 -13.40 11.23
C GLY A 169 -17.13 -12.32 10.17
N MET A 170 -16.51 -12.63 9.03
CA MET A 170 -16.38 -11.70 7.90
C MET A 170 -17.73 -11.34 7.27
N ALA A 171 -18.75 -12.19 7.37
CA ALA A 171 -20.09 -11.84 6.90
C ALA A 171 -20.67 -10.66 7.72
N PHE A 172 -20.45 -10.67 9.04
CA PHE A 172 -20.86 -9.58 9.93
C PHE A 172 -20.02 -8.32 9.70
N TRP A 173 -18.70 -8.48 9.54
CA TRP A 173 -17.81 -7.37 9.21
C TRP A 173 -18.23 -6.70 7.90
N ASN A 174 -18.51 -7.49 6.85
CA ASN A 174 -18.98 -6.98 5.56
C ASN A 174 -20.33 -6.26 5.68
N ALA A 175 -21.26 -6.77 6.48
CA ALA A 175 -22.55 -6.12 6.69
C ALA A 175 -22.43 -4.70 7.29
N ILE A 176 -21.35 -4.42 8.03
CA ILE A 176 -21.11 -3.12 8.68
C ILE A 176 -20.22 -2.22 7.82
N PHE A 177 -19.12 -2.76 7.27
CA PHE A 177 -18.03 -1.96 6.71
C PHE A 177 -17.86 -2.09 5.19
N PHE A 178 -18.48 -3.08 4.54
CA PHE A 178 -18.40 -3.25 3.10
C PHE A 178 -19.58 -2.59 2.41
N HIS A 179 -19.28 -1.67 1.51
CA HIS A 179 -20.25 -1.02 0.64
C HIS A 179 -19.99 -1.44 -0.80
N GLU A 180 -20.80 -2.35 -1.33
CA GLU A 180 -20.72 -2.72 -2.74
C GLU A 180 -21.13 -1.53 -3.61
N GLN A 181 -20.19 -1.02 -4.40
CA GLN A 181 -20.42 0.11 -5.28
C GLN A 181 -19.58 0.00 -6.55
N ARG A 182 -20.03 0.63 -7.63
CA ARG A 182 -19.25 0.79 -8.87
C ARG A 182 -18.69 2.19 -8.92
N PHE A 183 -17.54 2.36 -9.56
CA PHE A 183 -16.99 3.68 -9.79
C PHE A 183 -18.01 4.55 -10.54
N ARG A 184 -18.26 5.74 -10.01
CA ARG A 184 -19.13 6.75 -10.62
C ARG A 184 -18.32 8.02 -10.76
N PRO A 185 -18.09 8.50 -12.00
CA PRO A 185 -17.44 9.77 -12.21
C PRO A 185 -18.18 10.91 -11.52
N ASP A 186 -17.43 11.84 -10.96
CA ASP A 186 -17.96 13.11 -10.52
C ASP A 186 -18.11 14.05 -11.73
N PRO A 187 -19.33 14.45 -12.12
CA PRO A 187 -19.55 15.34 -13.26
C PRO A 187 -19.03 16.76 -13.04
N ALA A 188 -18.74 17.16 -11.79
CA ALA A 188 -18.13 18.44 -11.47
C ALA A 188 -16.59 18.42 -11.62
N LYS A 189 -15.99 17.26 -11.91
CA LYS A 189 -14.54 17.08 -12.06
C LYS A 189 -14.17 16.79 -13.50
N SER A 190 -12.92 17.10 -13.85
CA SER A 190 -12.39 16.82 -15.19
C SER A 190 -12.33 15.31 -15.47
N VAL A 191 -12.27 14.97 -16.75
CA VAL A 191 -12.01 13.59 -17.21
C VAL A 191 -10.72 13.03 -16.62
N GLU A 192 -9.66 13.84 -16.62
CA GLU A 192 -8.35 13.49 -16.06
C GLU A 192 -8.44 13.20 -14.55
N TRP A 193 -9.13 14.03 -13.79
CA TRP A 193 -9.30 13.82 -12.35
C TRP A 193 -10.07 12.52 -12.05
N ASN A 194 -11.16 12.27 -12.79
CA ASN A 194 -11.94 11.03 -12.62
C ASN A 194 -11.15 9.78 -12.99
N ARG A 195 -10.30 9.87 -14.02
CA ARG A 195 -9.37 8.80 -14.39
C ARG A 195 -8.36 8.54 -13.27
N GLY A 196 -7.79 9.59 -12.68
CA GLY A 196 -6.91 9.49 -11.52
C GLY A 196 -7.60 8.90 -10.29
N ALA A 197 -8.88 9.25 -10.06
CA ALA A 197 -9.68 8.68 -8.98
C ALA A 197 -9.88 7.16 -9.15
N TYR A 198 -10.08 6.69 -10.39
CA TYR A 198 -10.17 5.26 -10.69
C TYR A 198 -8.82 4.54 -10.49
N LEU A 199 -7.73 5.17 -10.89
CA LEU A 199 -6.37 4.65 -10.72
C LEU A 199 -5.94 4.62 -9.26
N ALA A 200 -6.24 5.64 -8.45
CA ALA A 200 -5.82 5.73 -7.05
C ALA A 200 -6.73 4.94 -6.10
N GLY A 201 -8.02 4.85 -6.41
CA GLY A 201 -9.00 4.16 -5.56
C GLY A 201 -9.13 2.69 -5.93
N PRO A 202 -9.99 2.33 -6.91
CA PRO A 202 -10.22 0.94 -7.29
C PRO A 202 -8.95 0.18 -7.66
N LEU A 203 -8.11 0.69 -8.57
CA LEU A 203 -6.93 -0.05 -9.03
C LEU A 203 -5.82 -0.01 -7.99
N GLY A 204 -5.23 1.15 -7.74
CA GLY A 204 -4.05 1.32 -6.89
C GLY A 204 -4.32 1.35 -5.38
N HIS A 205 -5.59 1.35 -4.95
CA HIS A 205 -6.03 1.23 -3.55
C HIS A 205 -5.23 2.05 -2.53
N CYS A 206 -4.78 3.25 -2.91
CA CYS A 206 -3.88 4.09 -2.11
C CYS A 206 -4.43 4.34 -0.70
N GLY A 207 -5.75 4.41 -0.59
CA GLY A 207 -6.47 4.56 0.68
C GLY A 207 -6.17 3.45 1.69
N GLU A 208 -5.94 2.21 1.27
CA GLU A 208 -5.77 1.06 2.16
C GLU A 208 -4.50 1.14 3.01
N CYS A 209 -3.50 1.88 2.53
CA CYS A 209 -2.25 2.17 3.25
C CYS A 209 -2.24 3.58 3.85
N HIS A 210 -2.73 4.59 3.12
CA HIS A 210 -2.64 6.00 3.52
C HIS A 210 -3.84 6.50 4.33
N THR A 211 -4.75 5.64 4.78
CA THR A 211 -5.90 6.03 5.62
C THR A 211 -5.85 5.28 6.95
N PRO A 212 -6.02 5.96 8.11
CA PRO A 212 -6.03 5.28 9.39
C PRO A 212 -7.25 4.34 9.49
N ARG A 213 -7.07 3.24 10.22
CA ARG A 213 -8.12 2.24 10.44
C ARG A 213 -8.84 2.47 11.77
N ASN A 214 -10.13 2.14 11.85
CA ASN A 214 -10.92 2.19 13.08
C ASN A 214 -10.69 0.91 13.93
N ALA A 215 -11.37 0.79 15.07
CA ALA A 215 -11.24 -0.38 15.96
C ALA A 215 -11.65 -1.72 15.29
N GLY A 216 -12.47 -1.68 14.24
CA GLY A 216 -12.82 -2.84 13.41
C GLY A 216 -11.87 -3.07 12.24
N PHE A 217 -10.72 -2.39 12.19
CA PHE A 217 -9.75 -2.42 11.09
C PHE A 217 -10.28 -1.94 9.72
N ALA A 218 -11.42 -1.23 9.68
CA ALA A 218 -11.93 -0.59 8.47
C ALA A 218 -11.35 0.81 8.30
N MET A 219 -11.17 1.27 7.05
CA MET A 219 -10.68 2.62 6.75
C MET A 219 -11.61 3.71 7.32
N GLN A 220 -11.03 4.76 7.89
CA GLN A 220 -11.77 5.91 8.37
C GLN A 220 -11.96 6.94 7.24
N SER A 221 -13.12 6.94 6.57
CA SER A 221 -13.38 7.80 5.40
C SER A 221 -13.19 9.30 5.65
N ARG A 222 -13.35 9.79 6.89
CA ARG A 222 -13.13 11.20 7.25
C ARG A 222 -11.65 11.61 7.29
N ALA A 223 -10.76 10.63 7.36
CA ALA A 223 -9.31 10.79 7.39
C ALA A 223 -8.67 10.16 6.14
N TYR A 224 -9.41 10.08 5.04
CA TYR A 224 -8.95 9.48 3.80
C TYR A 224 -7.64 10.11 3.34
N LEU A 225 -6.62 9.28 3.07
CA LEU A 225 -5.28 9.68 2.64
C LEU A 225 -4.50 10.58 3.63
N SER A 226 -4.94 10.69 4.88
CA SER A 226 -4.26 11.51 5.90
C SER A 226 -3.01 10.86 6.50
N GLY A 227 -2.65 9.66 6.06
CA GLY A 227 -1.54 8.87 6.56
C GLY A 227 -1.92 7.89 7.67
N ALA A 228 -1.13 6.81 7.80
CA ALA A 228 -1.30 5.76 8.79
C ALA A 228 0.02 5.01 9.06
N ASP A 229 0.03 4.19 10.10
CA ASP A 229 1.05 3.17 10.31
C ASP A 229 0.59 1.84 9.70
N ILE A 230 1.45 1.22 8.88
CA ILE A 230 1.20 -0.08 8.26
C ILE A 230 2.46 -0.93 8.31
N ASP A 231 2.36 -2.14 8.87
CA ASP A 231 3.47 -3.09 8.92
C ASP A 231 4.78 -2.49 9.49
N GLY A 232 4.65 -1.66 10.52
CA GLY A 232 5.77 -0.94 11.12
C GLY A 232 6.36 0.20 10.29
N TRP A 233 5.84 0.47 9.09
CA TRP A 233 6.17 1.61 8.24
C TRP A 233 5.17 2.76 8.42
N LYS A 234 5.64 3.98 8.10
CA LYS A 234 4.80 5.19 8.02
C LYS A 234 4.33 5.40 6.58
N ALA A 235 3.04 5.22 6.34
CA ALA A 235 2.38 5.72 5.14
C ALA A 235 2.00 7.19 5.38
N TYR A 236 2.77 8.14 4.86
CA TYR A 236 2.58 9.56 5.16
C TYR A 236 1.30 10.15 4.56
N ASN A 237 0.86 11.29 5.07
CA ASN A 237 -0.27 12.05 4.53
C ASN A 237 -0.02 12.46 3.06
N THR A 238 -0.94 12.12 2.16
CA THR A 238 -0.90 12.45 0.72
C THR A 238 -2.00 13.42 0.30
N THR A 239 -2.67 14.07 1.25
CA THR A 239 -3.62 15.16 0.98
C THR A 239 -2.90 16.46 0.62
N GLN A 240 -3.65 17.48 0.18
CA GLN A 240 -3.12 18.80 -0.18
C GLN A 240 -2.75 19.70 1.00
N ASP A 241 -2.54 19.16 2.21
CA ASP A 241 -2.01 19.96 3.30
C ASP A 241 -0.54 20.35 3.02
N ASP A 242 -0.20 21.62 3.18
CA ASP A 242 1.13 22.15 2.84
C ASP A 242 2.24 21.73 3.81
N LEU A 243 1.88 21.41 5.05
CA LEU A 243 2.83 21.15 6.13
C LEU A 243 3.04 19.65 6.36
N TYR A 244 1.94 18.91 6.40
CA TYR A 244 1.91 17.48 6.72
C TYR A 244 1.71 16.63 5.47
N GLY A 245 0.94 17.14 4.50
CA GLY A 245 0.61 16.50 3.24
C GLY A 245 1.58 16.85 2.10
N ILE A 246 1.15 16.64 0.86
CA ILE A 246 1.91 16.92 -0.37
C ILE A 246 1.52 18.27 -1.02
N GLY A 247 0.79 19.14 -0.33
CA GLY A 247 0.34 20.43 -0.88
C GLY A 247 1.50 21.28 -1.42
N ALA A 248 2.60 21.36 -0.65
CA ALA A 248 3.80 22.11 -1.02
C ALA A 248 4.68 21.43 -2.09
N TRP A 249 4.41 20.17 -2.47
CA TRP A 249 5.18 19.49 -3.51
C TRP A 249 4.84 20.10 -4.87
N ARG A 250 5.76 20.06 -5.83
CA ARG A 250 5.44 20.39 -7.24
C ARG A 250 4.84 19.18 -7.95
N ASP A 251 4.12 19.40 -9.03
CA ASP A 251 3.51 18.32 -9.82
C ASP A 251 4.56 17.34 -10.35
N GLU A 252 5.72 17.85 -10.79
CA GLU A 252 6.83 17.00 -11.26
C GLU A 252 7.44 16.17 -10.12
N GLN A 253 7.38 16.67 -8.87
CA GLN A 253 7.85 15.92 -7.71
C GLN A 253 6.89 14.77 -7.39
N ILE A 254 5.58 15.00 -7.46
CA ILE A 254 4.57 13.96 -7.25
C ILE A 254 4.67 12.92 -8.37
N ALA A 255 4.72 13.37 -9.64
CA ALA A 255 4.87 12.49 -10.79
C ALA A 255 6.15 11.65 -10.73
N GLY A 256 7.29 12.29 -10.39
CA GLY A 256 8.57 11.60 -10.20
C GLY A 256 8.52 10.56 -9.09
N TYR A 257 7.90 10.88 -7.95
CA TYR A 257 7.74 9.92 -6.86
C TYR A 257 6.89 8.71 -7.26
N LEU A 258 5.78 8.92 -7.96
CA LEU A 258 4.91 7.82 -8.38
C LEU A 258 5.56 6.95 -9.47
N SER A 259 6.22 7.56 -10.45
CA SER A 259 6.78 6.84 -11.60
C SER A 259 8.16 6.22 -11.36
N THR A 260 8.97 6.82 -10.47
CA THR A 260 10.35 6.40 -10.22
C THR A 260 10.63 6.16 -8.74
N GLY A 261 9.69 6.42 -7.83
CA GLY A 261 9.98 6.29 -6.41
C GLY A 261 10.91 7.36 -5.88
N HIS A 262 11.18 8.44 -6.62
CA HIS A 262 12.01 9.54 -6.15
C HIS A 262 11.44 10.92 -6.53
N ALA A 263 11.32 11.77 -5.52
CA ALA A 263 11.01 13.19 -5.68
C ALA A 263 12.22 14.04 -5.29
N ARG A 264 12.82 14.72 -6.27
CA ARG A 264 14.01 15.56 -6.07
C ARG A 264 13.79 16.63 -5.00
N GLY A 265 14.69 16.67 -4.02
CA GLY A 265 14.63 17.59 -2.87
C GLY A 265 13.45 17.34 -1.94
N ARG A 266 12.86 16.15 -2.01
CA ARG A 266 11.79 15.66 -1.15
C ARG A 266 12.19 14.29 -0.63
N SER A 267 11.54 13.23 -1.09
CA SER A 267 11.71 11.88 -0.52
C SER A 267 11.92 10.84 -1.61
N SER A 268 12.58 9.75 -1.23
CA SER A 268 12.62 8.51 -2.00
C SER A 268 11.72 7.47 -1.31
N ALA A 269 11.05 6.65 -2.10
CA ALA A 269 10.26 5.53 -1.61
C ALA A 269 11.17 4.47 -1.00
N ALA A 270 10.69 3.85 0.08
CA ALA A 270 11.32 2.70 0.73
C ALA A 270 10.23 1.74 1.21
N GLY A 271 10.62 0.51 1.53
CA GLY A 271 9.70 -0.50 2.06
C GLY A 271 8.50 -0.75 1.13
N PRO A 272 7.28 -0.89 1.67
CA PRO A 272 6.09 -1.20 0.88
C PRO A 272 5.82 -0.21 -0.26
N MET A 273 6.08 1.09 -0.06
CA MET A 273 5.87 2.07 -1.12
C MET A 273 6.86 1.90 -2.29
N ALA A 274 8.09 1.44 -2.00
CA ALA A 274 9.05 1.16 -3.06
C ALA A 274 8.67 -0.10 -3.84
N GLU A 275 8.10 -1.11 -3.18
CA GLU A 275 7.51 -2.30 -3.84
C GLU A 275 6.34 -1.90 -4.77
N VAL A 276 5.47 -0.98 -4.32
CA VAL A 276 4.37 -0.45 -5.16
C VAL A 276 4.91 0.26 -6.40
N VAL A 277 5.98 1.04 -6.27
CA VAL A 277 6.62 1.65 -7.45
C VAL A 277 7.22 0.57 -8.35
N GLU A 278 7.97 -0.38 -7.78
CA GLU A 278 8.64 -1.45 -8.52
C GLU A 278 7.66 -2.34 -9.30
N HIS A 279 6.53 -2.71 -8.70
CA HIS A 279 5.64 -3.71 -9.27
C HIS A 279 4.40 -3.13 -9.97
N SER A 280 4.07 -1.87 -9.72
CA SER A 280 2.87 -1.21 -10.25
C SER A 280 3.19 0.12 -10.94
N LEU A 281 3.48 1.17 -10.18
CA LEU A 281 3.34 2.54 -10.68
C LEU A 281 4.35 2.91 -11.76
N GLN A 282 5.57 2.36 -11.74
CA GLN A 282 6.57 2.62 -12.78
C GLN A 282 6.17 2.11 -14.17
N HIS A 283 5.16 1.23 -14.24
CA HIS A 283 4.65 0.67 -15.49
C HIS A 283 3.45 1.44 -16.06
N LEU A 284 2.96 2.46 -15.35
CA LEU A 284 1.87 3.29 -15.84
C LEU A 284 2.37 4.27 -16.89
N THR A 285 1.49 4.62 -17.83
CA THR A 285 1.79 5.66 -18.82
C THR A 285 1.93 7.03 -18.15
N SER A 286 2.67 7.96 -18.78
CA SER A 286 2.81 9.32 -18.29
C SER A 286 1.44 10.03 -18.12
N ASN A 287 0.47 9.73 -18.98
CA ASN A 287 -0.89 10.25 -18.87
C ASN A 287 -1.60 9.74 -17.62
N ASP A 288 -1.38 8.49 -17.22
CA ASP A 288 -1.96 7.91 -16.01
C ASP A 288 -1.29 8.41 -14.74
N ILE A 289 0.02 8.64 -14.78
CA ILE A 289 0.73 9.35 -13.72
C ILE A 289 0.22 10.79 -13.59
N GLY A 290 0.01 11.50 -14.70
CA GLY A 290 -0.61 12.83 -14.71
C GLY A 290 -2.01 12.84 -14.10
N ALA A 291 -2.84 11.85 -14.47
CA ALA A 291 -4.17 11.68 -13.90
C ALA A 291 -4.12 11.44 -12.37
N LEU A 292 -3.20 10.62 -11.87
CA LEU A 292 -2.97 10.43 -10.44
C LEU A 292 -2.58 11.74 -9.74
N VAL A 293 -1.69 12.54 -10.35
CA VAL A 293 -1.34 13.88 -9.83
C VAL A 293 -2.57 14.77 -9.76
N ALA A 294 -3.35 14.87 -10.85
CA ALA A 294 -4.58 15.67 -10.89
C ALA A 294 -5.58 15.24 -9.81
N TYR A 295 -5.75 13.92 -9.60
CA TYR A 295 -6.60 13.39 -8.54
C TYR A 295 -6.13 13.83 -7.16
N LEU A 296 -4.84 13.59 -6.84
CA LEU A 296 -4.24 13.95 -5.56
C LEU A 296 -4.32 15.46 -5.29
N ARG A 297 -4.21 16.31 -6.33
CA ARG A 297 -4.43 17.77 -6.25
C ARG A 297 -5.85 18.17 -5.88
N GLY A 298 -6.84 17.33 -6.18
CA GLY A 298 -8.23 17.58 -5.83
C GLY A 298 -8.65 17.01 -4.48
N ILE A 299 -7.76 16.36 -3.72
CA ILE A 299 -8.07 15.79 -2.40
C ILE A 299 -8.08 16.88 -1.34
N THR A 300 -9.17 16.92 -0.56
CA THR A 300 -9.32 17.84 0.58
C THR A 300 -8.17 17.68 1.57
N PRO A 301 -7.50 18.78 1.97
CA PRO A 301 -6.47 18.74 3.01
C PRO A 301 -7.01 18.18 4.33
N VAL A 302 -6.28 17.22 4.92
CA VAL A 302 -6.51 16.76 6.29
C VAL A 302 -5.29 17.13 7.12
N LYS A 303 -5.51 17.90 8.19
CA LYS A 303 -4.45 18.30 9.11
C LYS A 303 -4.04 17.13 10.00
N GLY A 304 -2.73 16.94 10.19
CA GLY A 304 -2.17 15.87 11.03
C GLY A 304 -1.91 14.56 10.29
N GLY A 305 -1.59 13.49 11.03
CA GLY A 305 -1.37 12.14 10.48
C GLY A 305 0.07 11.82 10.03
N GLY A 306 1.05 12.66 10.36
CA GLY A 306 2.46 12.39 10.05
C GLY A 306 3.45 13.19 10.92
N ALA A 307 4.74 12.93 10.69
CA ALA A 307 5.86 13.74 11.15
C ALA A 307 5.62 15.24 10.93
N GLY A 308 6.19 16.09 11.77
CA GLY A 308 6.05 17.55 11.65
C GLY A 308 6.53 18.12 10.30
N PRO A 309 6.42 19.44 10.10
CA PRO A 309 6.83 20.08 8.85
C PRO A 309 8.24 19.67 8.40
N VAL A 310 8.37 19.33 7.12
CA VAL A 310 9.63 18.93 6.48
C VAL A 310 10.56 20.14 6.36
N GLU A 311 11.73 20.06 6.95
CA GLU A 311 12.81 21.02 6.74
C GLU A 311 13.53 20.70 5.42
N LEU A 312 13.56 21.67 4.50
CA LEU A 312 14.19 21.53 3.18
C LEU A 312 15.63 22.02 3.16
N ALA A 313 16.03 22.80 4.16
CA ALA A 313 17.37 23.32 4.28
C ALA A 313 17.84 23.24 5.75
N PRO A 314 18.13 22.05 6.29
CA PRO A 314 18.63 21.92 7.67
C PRO A 314 19.94 22.68 7.85
N ALA A 315 20.11 23.37 8.99
CA ALA A 315 21.29 24.20 9.25
C ALA A 315 22.59 23.37 9.25
N ALA A 316 22.57 22.18 9.85
CA ALA A 316 23.75 21.30 9.91
C ALA A 316 24.14 20.75 8.53
N ALA A 317 23.16 20.34 7.71
CA ALA A 317 23.40 19.92 6.33
C ALA A 317 23.93 21.08 5.46
N ARG A 318 23.38 22.29 5.60
CA ARG A 318 23.85 23.50 4.89
C ARG A 318 25.27 23.93 5.28
N ALA A 319 25.66 23.73 6.54
CA ALA A 319 27.01 23.99 7.01
C ALA A 319 28.02 22.90 6.60
N SER A 320 27.55 21.79 6.03
CA SER A 320 28.38 20.67 5.57
C SER A 320 28.67 20.75 4.07
N ASN A 321 29.75 20.12 3.64
CA ASN A 321 30.03 19.86 2.22
C ASN A 321 30.00 18.34 1.95
N PRO A 322 30.20 17.84 0.72
CA PRO A 322 30.14 16.40 0.46
C PRO A 322 31.10 15.53 1.29
N VAL A 323 32.23 16.10 1.73
CA VAL A 323 33.36 15.37 2.34
C VAL A 323 33.53 15.68 3.83
N LEU A 324 33.19 16.89 4.27
CA LEU A 324 33.37 17.34 5.65
C LEU A 324 32.03 17.75 6.29
N PRO A 325 31.78 17.33 7.54
CA PRO A 325 30.64 17.80 8.31
C PRO A 325 30.84 19.25 8.75
N GLY A 326 29.75 20.02 8.71
CA GLY A 326 29.60 21.24 9.49
C GLY A 326 29.40 20.94 10.97
N GLU A 327 29.36 21.98 11.80
CA GLU A 327 28.99 21.81 13.21
C GLU A 327 27.53 21.34 13.33
N SER A 328 27.32 20.13 13.85
CA SER A 328 25.98 19.61 14.15
C SER A 328 25.62 19.94 15.60
N ALA A 329 24.44 20.51 15.83
CA ALA A 329 24.05 21.00 17.15
C ALA A 329 23.80 19.91 18.21
N ARG A 330 23.61 18.63 17.85
CA ARG A 330 23.11 17.60 18.79
C ARG A 330 23.57 16.17 18.47
N ASP A 331 24.65 15.75 19.11
CA ASP A 331 24.99 14.32 19.32
C ASP A 331 25.66 14.22 20.69
N GLU A 332 24.86 13.97 21.74
CA GLU A 332 25.27 14.07 23.16
C GLU A 332 26.60 13.37 23.48
N ASN A 333 26.93 12.29 22.76
CA ASN A 333 28.17 11.52 22.97
C ASN A 333 29.01 11.30 21.67
N GLY A 334 28.64 11.98 20.58
CA GLY A 334 29.28 11.82 19.26
C GLY A 334 29.10 10.43 18.62
N ARG A 335 28.27 9.55 19.19
CA ARG A 335 28.16 8.15 18.76
C ARG A 335 27.48 8.05 17.40
N GLY A 336 26.35 8.73 17.23
CA GLY A 336 25.59 8.69 15.97
C GLY A 336 26.39 9.26 14.80
N ARG A 337 27.11 10.37 15.04
CA ARG A 337 28.00 10.99 14.05
C ARG A 337 29.16 10.08 13.66
N ARG A 338 29.79 9.37 14.61
CA ARG A 338 30.86 8.40 14.31
C ARG A 338 30.36 7.24 13.46
N LEU A 339 29.20 6.69 13.78
CA LEU A 339 28.56 5.63 12.98
C LEU A 339 28.22 6.11 11.57
N PHE A 340 27.66 7.32 11.45
CA PHE A 340 27.38 7.92 10.14
C PHE A 340 28.66 8.14 9.32
N ALA A 341 29.74 8.61 9.96
CA ALA A 341 31.03 8.80 9.32
C ALA A 341 31.60 7.49 8.76
N ALA A 342 31.48 6.41 9.54
CA ALA A 342 32.03 5.10 9.20
C ALA A 342 31.32 4.46 8.01
N ASP A 343 29.98 4.42 8.05
CA ASP A 343 29.23 3.52 7.16
C ASP A 343 28.17 4.21 6.28
N CYS A 344 27.86 5.49 6.51
CA CYS A 344 26.76 6.18 5.79
C CYS A 344 27.25 7.31 4.87
N ALA A 345 28.24 8.10 5.32
CA ALA A 345 28.69 9.31 4.64
C ALA A 345 29.26 9.05 3.23
N GLY A 346 29.80 7.85 2.97
CA GLY A 346 30.31 7.46 1.66
C GLY A 346 29.25 7.49 0.56
N CYS A 347 27.99 7.19 0.90
CA CYS A 347 26.86 7.16 -0.02
C CYS A 347 25.96 8.40 0.10
N HIS A 348 25.64 8.81 1.34
CA HIS A 348 24.69 9.90 1.61
C HIS A 348 25.34 11.29 1.60
N GLN A 349 26.66 11.37 1.79
CA GLN A 349 27.44 12.61 1.98
C GLN A 349 27.04 13.41 3.23
N TRP A 350 27.91 14.31 3.70
CA TRP A 350 27.62 15.09 4.91
C TRP A 350 26.61 16.22 4.70
N ASN A 351 26.49 16.72 3.47
CA ASN A 351 25.42 17.64 3.07
C ASN A 351 24.11 16.90 2.70
N GLY A 352 24.12 15.57 2.69
CA GLY A 352 22.94 14.73 2.47
C GLY A 352 22.51 14.63 1.01
N ALA A 353 23.28 15.16 0.05
CA ALA A 353 22.87 15.22 -1.36
C ALA A 353 22.95 13.88 -2.11
N GLY A 354 23.59 12.86 -1.52
CA GLY A 354 23.87 11.59 -2.18
C GLY A 354 25.03 11.65 -3.19
N ARG A 355 25.90 10.64 -3.20
CA ARG A 355 27.13 10.64 -4.03
C ARG A 355 26.93 10.09 -5.45
N GLN A 356 26.08 9.07 -5.61
CA GLN A 356 25.99 8.27 -6.84
C GLN A 356 24.56 8.10 -7.37
N SER A 357 23.58 8.28 -6.49
CA SER A 357 22.18 8.02 -6.78
C SER A 357 21.33 9.07 -6.12
N PRO A 358 20.34 9.67 -6.82
CA PRO A 358 19.41 10.61 -6.20
C PRO A 358 18.58 9.95 -5.09
N TYR A 359 18.47 8.62 -5.09
CA TYR A 359 17.77 7.87 -4.05
C TYR A 359 18.50 7.90 -2.69
N ALA A 360 19.79 8.25 -2.67
CA ALA A 360 20.57 8.42 -1.45
C ALA A 360 20.47 9.84 -0.86
N ASP A 361 19.70 10.75 -1.47
CA ASP A 361 19.41 12.07 -0.90
C ASP A 361 18.61 11.92 0.41
N LEU A 362 19.07 12.59 1.46
CA LEU A 362 18.44 12.61 2.77
C LEU A 362 17.67 13.91 3.04
N VAL A 363 18.08 15.03 2.43
CA VAL A 363 17.53 16.34 2.75
C VAL A 363 16.13 16.49 2.16
N GLY A 364 15.20 16.98 2.98
CA GLY A 364 13.79 17.09 2.60
C GLY A 364 13.01 15.78 2.66
N SER A 365 13.64 14.67 3.08
CA SER A 365 12.94 13.39 3.24
C SER A 365 12.03 13.43 4.47
N ARG A 366 10.80 12.91 4.34
CA ARG A 366 9.89 12.78 5.48
C ARG A 366 10.45 11.83 6.55
N ALA A 367 11.21 10.81 6.15
CA ALA A 367 11.77 9.83 7.08
C ALA A 367 12.79 10.45 8.05
N VAL A 368 13.60 11.41 7.59
CA VAL A 368 14.58 12.11 8.46
C VAL A 368 13.95 13.28 9.22
N ASN A 369 12.76 13.73 8.81
CA ASN A 369 12.00 14.77 9.49
C ASN A 369 10.99 14.21 10.52
N ASP A 370 10.93 12.89 10.69
CA ASP A 370 10.09 12.20 11.68
C ASP A 370 10.86 11.98 12.99
N PRO A 371 10.53 12.69 14.09
CA PRO A 371 11.18 12.50 15.38
C PRO A 371 11.07 11.07 15.91
N SER A 372 10.00 10.34 15.57
CA SER A 372 9.83 8.95 16.00
C SER A 372 10.80 8.00 15.32
N GLY A 373 11.38 8.40 14.17
CA GLY A 373 12.29 7.59 13.38
C GLY A 373 11.70 6.29 12.86
N THR A 374 10.36 6.15 12.81
CA THR A 374 9.70 4.87 12.52
C THR A 374 10.14 4.29 11.17
N ALA A 375 10.00 5.06 10.08
CA ALA A 375 10.45 4.63 8.75
C ALA A 375 11.98 4.54 8.65
N LEU A 376 12.71 5.43 9.31
CA LEU A 376 14.18 5.44 9.30
C LEU A 376 14.75 4.16 9.94
N MET A 377 14.19 3.72 11.07
CA MET A 377 14.58 2.46 11.71
C MET A 377 14.35 1.27 10.78
N GLN A 378 13.21 1.21 10.07
CA GLN A 378 12.95 0.11 9.13
C GLN A 378 13.99 0.07 8.01
N VAL A 379 14.33 1.24 7.43
CA VAL A 379 15.37 1.34 6.40
C VAL A 379 16.74 0.91 6.95
N LEU A 380 17.11 1.29 8.17
CA LEU A 380 18.38 0.88 8.77
C LEU A 380 18.41 -0.62 9.12
N LEU A 381 17.32 -1.17 9.64
CA LEU A 381 17.25 -2.56 10.06
C LEU A 381 17.17 -3.52 8.87
N HIS A 382 16.44 -3.19 7.82
CA HIS A 382 16.15 -4.10 6.71
C HIS A 382 16.84 -3.72 5.39
N GLY A 383 17.36 -2.50 5.29
CA GLY A 383 17.88 -1.96 4.04
C GLY A 383 16.77 -1.68 3.02
N THR A 384 17.19 -1.38 1.80
CA THR A 384 16.31 -1.31 0.63
C THR A 384 16.97 -2.02 -0.54
N ASN A 385 16.19 -2.68 -1.38
CA ASN A 385 16.68 -3.28 -2.61
C ASN A 385 15.51 -3.34 -3.59
N VAL A 386 15.47 -2.39 -4.53
CA VAL A 386 14.34 -2.25 -5.47
C VAL A 386 14.82 -2.05 -6.90
N GLN A 387 14.04 -2.56 -7.86
CA GLN A 387 14.30 -2.41 -9.29
C GLN A 387 13.43 -1.32 -9.90
N ILE A 388 14.01 -0.14 -10.15
CA ILE A 388 13.31 0.96 -10.81
C ILE A 388 13.94 1.20 -12.19
N ASN A 389 13.14 1.21 -13.25
CA ASN A 389 13.57 1.44 -14.63
C ASN A 389 14.75 0.54 -15.06
N GLY A 390 14.75 -0.72 -14.60
CA GLY A 390 15.82 -1.69 -14.89
C GLY A 390 17.14 -1.42 -14.14
N GLN A 391 17.15 -0.50 -13.18
CA GLN A 391 18.28 -0.23 -12.31
C GLN A 391 17.97 -0.67 -10.87
N THR A 392 18.97 -1.30 -10.25
CA THR A 392 18.89 -1.69 -8.84
C THR A 392 19.28 -0.53 -7.96
N HIS A 393 18.36 -0.08 -7.11
CA HIS A 393 18.63 0.89 -6.06
C HIS A 393 18.67 0.16 -4.72
N MET A 394 19.83 0.20 -4.07
CA MET A 394 20.07 -0.55 -2.85
C MET A 394 20.67 0.33 -1.76
N MET A 395 20.15 0.15 -0.55
CA MET A 395 20.78 0.56 0.70
C MET A 395 21.01 -0.69 1.55
N PRO A 396 22.24 -0.93 2.05
CA PRO A 396 22.52 -2.09 2.91
C PRO A 396 21.66 -2.12 4.17
N SER A 397 21.38 -3.33 4.66
CA SER A 397 20.83 -3.55 6.01
C SER A 397 21.94 -3.46 7.05
N PHE A 398 21.66 -2.75 8.14
CA PHE A 398 22.51 -2.67 9.33
C PHE A 398 21.93 -3.43 10.52
N GLY A 399 20.79 -4.11 10.35
CA GLY A 399 20.13 -4.87 11.40
C GLY A 399 21.11 -5.85 12.05
N SER A 400 21.73 -6.74 11.29
CA SER A 400 22.65 -7.74 11.86
C SER A 400 24.00 -7.18 12.34
N VAL A 401 24.36 -5.96 11.95
CA VAL A 401 25.69 -5.36 12.20
C VAL A 401 25.68 -4.43 13.41
N TYR A 402 24.60 -3.66 13.59
CA TYR A 402 24.49 -2.66 14.64
C TYR A 402 23.66 -3.16 15.81
N SER A 403 24.10 -2.81 17.02
CA SER A 403 23.30 -3.00 18.23
C SER A 403 22.07 -2.07 18.21
N ASP A 404 21.07 -2.38 19.02
CA ASP A 404 19.88 -1.52 19.16
C ASP A 404 20.25 -0.08 19.60
N ALA A 405 21.33 0.06 20.39
CA ALA A 405 21.88 1.35 20.79
C ALA A 405 22.58 2.09 19.65
N ASP A 406 23.24 1.38 18.73
CA ASP A 406 23.87 1.99 17.56
C ASP A 406 22.83 2.49 16.57
N VAL A 407 21.83 1.67 16.26
CA VAL A 407 20.71 2.07 15.40
C VAL A 407 19.97 3.28 15.97
N ALA A 408 19.69 3.29 17.28
CA ALA A 408 19.07 4.44 17.93
C ALA A 408 19.95 5.70 17.85
N ALA A 409 21.25 5.57 18.11
CA ALA A 409 22.19 6.69 18.06
C ALA A 409 22.32 7.28 16.65
N VAL A 410 22.52 6.46 15.62
CA VAL A 410 22.63 6.95 14.24
C VAL A 410 21.30 7.51 13.73
N SER A 411 20.16 6.92 14.11
CA SER A 411 18.84 7.46 13.75
C SER A 411 18.63 8.86 14.30
N ASN A 412 18.91 9.07 15.59
CA ASN A 412 18.77 10.38 16.22
C ASN A 412 19.74 11.42 15.63
N TYR A 413 20.96 11.01 15.28
CA TYR A 413 21.91 11.89 14.57
C TYR A 413 21.40 12.28 13.18
N VAL A 414 20.93 11.31 12.37
CA VAL A 414 20.40 11.58 11.03
C VAL A 414 19.20 12.53 11.08
N ILE A 415 18.27 12.31 12.01
CA ILE A 415 17.11 13.18 12.22
C ILE A 415 17.54 14.60 12.63
N ALA A 416 18.54 14.72 13.51
CA ALA A 416 19.08 16.01 13.93
C ALA A 416 19.81 16.74 12.80
N HIS A 417 20.65 16.04 12.05
CA HIS A 417 21.53 16.65 11.05
C HIS A 417 20.80 16.97 9.73
N PHE A 418 19.89 16.10 9.29
CA PHE A 418 19.19 16.24 8.00
C PHE A 418 17.71 16.64 8.13
N GLY A 419 17.17 16.72 9.35
CA GLY A 419 15.80 17.20 9.59
C GLY A 419 15.70 18.42 10.52
N ASP A 420 16.80 18.85 11.14
CA ASP A 420 16.81 19.89 12.20
C ASP A 420 15.80 19.58 13.33
N LYS A 421 15.53 18.29 13.59
CA LYS A 421 14.61 17.84 14.65
C LYS A 421 15.35 17.14 15.78
N LYS A 422 14.71 17.07 16.96
CA LYS A 422 15.17 16.19 18.03
C LYS A 422 14.55 14.80 17.82
N GLY A 423 15.35 13.84 17.36
CA GLY A 423 14.94 12.44 17.33
C GLY A 423 14.61 11.92 18.74
N THR A 424 13.63 11.03 18.82
CA THR A 424 13.18 10.38 20.06
C THR A 424 13.33 8.86 19.96
N VAL A 425 14.24 8.37 19.11
CA VAL A 425 14.44 6.94 18.89
C VAL A 425 15.14 6.34 20.11
N THR A 426 14.55 5.30 20.68
CA THR A 426 15.05 4.61 21.87
C THR A 426 15.52 3.19 21.53
N VAL A 427 16.41 2.66 22.35
CA VAL A 427 16.87 1.25 22.26
C VAL A 427 15.69 0.28 22.28
N GLN A 428 14.69 0.54 23.13
CA GLN A 428 13.51 -0.31 23.26
C GLN A 428 12.65 -0.32 21.99
N GLN A 429 12.51 0.83 21.31
CA GLN A 429 11.78 0.90 20.04
C GLN A 429 12.50 0.11 18.94
N VAL A 430 13.82 0.23 18.85
CA VAL A 430 14.62 -0.55 17.89
C VAL A 430 14.49 -2.05 18.19
N HIS A 431 14.59 -2.44 19.46
CA HIS A 431 14.45 -3.83 19.88
C HIS A 431 13.06 -4.40 19.54
N GLY A 432 12.01 -3.60 19.65
CA GLY A 432 10.68 -3.95 19.17
C GLY A 432 10.68 -4.23 17.67
N LYS A 433 11.14 -3.26 16.88
CA LYS A 433 11.14 -3.31 15.40
C LYS A 433 11.97 -4.44 14.81
N ARG A 434 13.03 -4.87 15.49
CA ARG A 434 13.88 -5.98 15.06
C ARG A 434 13.19 -7.35 15.15
N ARG A 435 12.18 -7.48 16.01
CA ARG A 435 11.44 -8.73 16.24
C ARG A 435 10.14 -8.81 15.45
N ASP A 436 9.68 -7.66 14.96
CA ASP A 436 8.64 -7.53 13.93
C ASP A 436 9.25 -7.99 12.58
#